data_AF-A0A3D3CIJ6-F1
#
_entry.id   AF-A0A3D3CIJ6-F1
#
_cell.length_a   1.000
_cell.length_b   1.000
_cell.length_c   1.000
_cell.angle_alpha   90.00
_cell.angle_beta   90.00
_cell.angle_gamma   90.00
#
_symmetry.space_group_name_H-M   'P 1'
#
loop_
_entity.id
_entity.type
_entity.pdbx_description
1 polymer ?
#
loop_
_entity_poly.entity_id
_entity_poly.type
_entity_poly.pdbx_seq_one_letter_code
_entity_poly.pdbx_strand_id
1 'polypeptide(L)'
;MAKTLLTRDILESLLLGASVLGGGQASMKEGRDLGDLALRMGSPYLLDIDDVDPHGTIVTCATITCPKDHGAVPSPRARVRSLELLLDGGVDHVAGVITSECAAHAVINGWIESAMLGLPIVDAPCDGRGHPLAEMGSMKLHLQEGYLSAQSFAGEEPESGEYIEGVMRGAISTVSSMIRQNAFSMGGWLAVARNPVSAEHVRDNGAPGAIRRTILLGEAMRGATDKGAEAVIETVEEQLLARRVYQGPVQTVDRFTAGGMHSGTAFFGEYELSFWKEYMTLEKEGRRIATFPDLISVLDANTGAAVPSDAVAPGQEVCVLVTSRRNLLLGGGLSCPELLEPLEKILGREILAHLGEPCSRAPEGA
;
A
#
# COMPACT_ATOMS: atom_id res chain seq x y z
N MET A 1 -2.41 0.78 26.90
CA MET A 1 -2.48 1.84 25.89
C MET A 1 -1.24 2.69 25.85
N ALA A 2 -0.22 2.23 25.13
CA ALA A 2 0.96 3.04 24.83
C ALA A 2 0.69 3.81 23.53
N LYS A 3 0.36 5.10 23.65
CA LYS A 3 0.20 5.99 22.50
C LYS A 3 1.58 6.35 21.95
N THR A 4 1.81 6.10 20.65
CA THR A 4 3.03 6.57 19.98
C THR A 4 2.71 7.83 19.19
N LEU A 5 3.21 8.98 19.65
CA LEU A 5 3.11 10.22 18.86
C LEU A 5 3.90 10.06 17.57
N LEU A 6 3.29 10.42 16.44
CA LEU A 6 3.97 10.42 15.16
C LEU A 6 4.77 11.71 15.03
N THR A 7 6.07 11.55 14.80
CA THR A 7 7.02 12.66 14.66
C THR A 7 7.57 12.71 13.24
N ARG A 8 8.31 13.77 12.94
CA ARG A 8 9.00 13.90 11.64
C ARG A 8 10.02 12.78 11.42
N ASP A 9 10.72 12.35 12.47
CA ASP A 9 11.69 11.26 12.36
C ASP A 9 11.01 9.92 12.09
N ILE A 10 9.83 9.69 12.68
CA ILE A 10 8.99 8.51 12.40
C ILE A 10 8.46 8.58 10.97
N LEU A 11 8.02 9.75 10.51
CA LEU A 11 7.56 9.93 9.13
C LEU A 11 8.64 9.53 8.12
N GLU A 12 9.88 10.01 8.29
CA GLU A 12 10.98 9.68 7.39
C GLU A 12 11.32 8.19 7.40
N SER A 13 11.38 7.57 8.59
CA SER A 13 11.60 6.13 8.71
C SER A 13 10.45 5.33 8.09
N LEU A 14 9.20 5.72 8.36
CA LEU A 14 8.02 5.05 7.81
C LEU A 14 8.02 5.09 6.28
N LEU A 15 8.31 6.25 5.67
CA LEU A 15 8.36 6.39 4.22
C LEU A 15 9.50 5.57 3.61
N LEU A 16 10.67 5.53 4.26
CA LEU A 16 11.81 4.76 3.78
C LEU A 16 11.49 3.26 3.79
N GLY A 17 10.95 2.72 4.89
CA GLY A 17 10.51 1.32 4.94
C GLY A 17 9.38 1.02 3.97
N ALA A 18 8.40 1.92 3.85
CA ALA A 18 7.26 1.76 2.94
C ALA A 18 7.67 1.83 1.47
N SER A 19 8.78 2.47 1.13
CA SER A 19 9.32 2.48 -0.24
C SER A 19 9.79 1.09 -0.68
N VAL A 20 10.32 0.29 0.25
CA VAL A 20 10.75 -1.10 0.00
C VAL A 20 9.53 -2.03 -0.03
N LEU A 21 8.67 -1.95 0.99
CA LEU A 21 7.46 -2.79 1.12
C LEU A 21 6.38 -2.46 0.07
N GLY A 22 6.43 -1.27 -0.52
CA GLY A 22 5.59 -0.90 -1.65
C GLY A 22 5.87 -1.71 -2.92
N GLY A 23 7.02 -2.38 -3.00
CA GLY A 23 7.33 -3.36 -4.05
C GLY A 23 7.15 -2.81 -5.45
N GLY A 24 7.64 -1.60 -5.74
CA GLY A 24 7.43 -0.88 -6.99
C GLY A 24 6.69 0.45 -6.83
N GLN A 25 6.01 0.63 -5.69
CA GLN A 25 5.55 1.93 -5.21
C GLN A 25 6.58 2.53 -4.24
N ALA A 26 7.47 3.40 -4.72
CA ALA A 26 8.57 3.93 -3.91
C ALA A 26 8.69 5.47 -3.89
N SER A 27 7.78 6.22 -4.54
CA SER A 27 7.80 7.69 -4.47
C SER A 27 7.49 8.19 -3.05
N MET A 28 8.47 8.79 -2.39
CA MET A 28 8.31 9.33 -1.04
C MET A 28 7.84 10.78 -1.00
N LYS A 29 7.89 11.51 -2.13
CA LYS A 29 7.68 12.96 -2.13
C LYS A 29 6.27 13.32 -1.65
N GLU A 30 5.26 12.74 -2.28
CA GLU A 30 3.86 13.01 -1.96
C GLU A 30 3.52 12.58 -0.53
N GLY A 31 4.04 11.43 -0.09
CA GLY A 31 3.87 10.95 1.29
C GLY A 31 4.50 11.89 2.32
N ARG A 32 5.71 12.42 2.05
CA ARG A 32 6.38 13.38 2.91
C ARG A 32 5.64 14.70 3.00
N ASP A 33 5.21 15.25 1.86
CA ASP A 33 4.46 16.50 1.81
C ASP A 33 3.14 16.38 2.61
N LEU A 34 2.44 15.25 2.48
CA LEU A 34 1.22 14.95 3.23
C LEU A 34 1.48 14.77 4.73
N GLY A 35 2.52 14.02 5.10
CA GLY A 35 2.88 13.77 6.49
C GLY A 35 3.33 15.05 7.20
N ASP A 36 4.21 15.84 6.59
CA ASP A 36 4.64 17.15 7.11
C ASP A 36 3.45 18.11 7.26
N LEU A 37 2.47 18.05 6.34
CA LEU A 37 1.23 18.80 6.48
C LEU A 37 0.40 18.34 7.70
N ALA A 38 0.20 17.04 7.87
CA ALA A 38 -0.53 16.49 9.02
C ALA A 38 0.13 16.87 10.36
N LEU A 39 1.46 16.79 10.44
CA LEU A 39 2.23 17.18 11.64
C LEU A 39 2.16 18.69 11.95
N ARG A 40 1.92 19.54 10.94
CA ARG A 40 1.66 20.98 11.16
C ARG A 40 0.22 21.25 11.62
N MET A 41 -0.74 20.43 11.20
CA MET A 41 -2.16 20.61 11.49
C MET A 41 -2.54 20.06 12.88
N GLY A 42 -1.83 19.06 13.38
CA GLY A 42 -2.12 18.45 14.67
C GLY A 42 -1.04 17.46 15.12
N SER A 43 -1.41 16.60 16.07
CA SER A 43 -0.49 15.59 16.64
C SER A 43 -1.06 14.20 16.43
N PRO A 44 -1.02 13.66 15.20
CA PRO A 44 -1.49 12.32 14.93
C PRO A 44 -0.68 11.31 15.74
N TYR A 45 -1.33 10.22 16.16
CA TYR A 45 -0.72 9.22 17.01
C TYR A 45 -1.16 7.82 16.60
N LEU A 46 -0.25 6.87 16.78
CA LEU A 46 -0.44 5.46 16.49
C LEU A 46 -0.90 4.74 17.77
N LEU A 47 -1.91 3.88 17.63
CA LEU A 47 -2.38 2.93 18.63
C LEU A 47 -2.17 1.50 18.16
N ASP A 48 -1.98 0.60 19.11
CA ASP A 48 -2.13 -0.82 18.84
C ASP A 48 -3.61 -1.18 18.62
N ILE A 49 -3.89 -2.18 17.79
CA ILE A 49 -5.26 -2.67 17.60
C ILE A 49 -5.83 -3.26 18.89
N ASP A 50 -4.98 -3.84 19.75
CA ASP A 50 -5.38 -4.40 21.05
C ASP A 50 -5.74 -3.33 22.08
N ASP A 51 -5.37 -2.07 21.84
CA ASP A 51 -5.74 -0.91 22.67
C ASP A 51 -7.07 -0.26 22.23
N VAL A 52 -7.74 -0.77 21.18
CA VAL A 52 -9.03 -0.28 20.69
C VAL A 52 -10.17 -1.20 21.17
N ASP A 53 -11.34 -0.62 21.48
CA ASP A 53 -12.55 -1.41 21.76
C ASP A 53 -12.81 -2.38 20.59
N PRO A 54 -12.89 -3.71 20.82
CA PRO A 54 -13.15 -4.70 19.77
C PRO A 54 -14.39 -4.42 18.92
N HIS A 55 -15.41 -3.74 19.47
CA HIS A 55 -16.64 -3.36 18.77
C HIS A 55 -16.59 -1.94 18.20
N GLY A 56 -15.51 -1.19 18.43
CA GLY A 56 -15.30 0.13 17.87
C GLY A 56 -15.17 0.08 16.35
N THR A 57 -15.77 1.05 15.65
CA THR A 57 -15.71 1.13 14.19
C THR A 57 -14.36 1.68 13.73
N ILE A 58 -13.68 0.91 12.90
CA ILE A 58 -12.47 1.31 12.18
C ILE A 58 -12.83 1.64 10.73
N VAL A 59 -12.26 2.71 10.20
CA VAL A 59 -12.43 3.12 8.80
C VAL A 59 -11.09 3.09 8.07
N THR A 60 -11.07 2.57 6.84
CA THR A 60 -9.90 2.63 5.98
C THR A 60 -9.87 3.96 5.24
N CYS A 61 -8.83 4.75 5.47
CA CYS A 61 -8.50 5.94 4.67
C CYS A 61 -7.59 5.53 3.51
N ALA A 62 -7.90 6.01 2.31
CA ALA A 62 -7.14 5.73 1.10
C ALA A 62 -7.15 6.93 0.15
N THR A 63 -6.21 6.91 -0.79
CA THR A 63 -6.20 7.82 -1.94
C THR A 63 -6.30 6.97 -3.20
N ILE A 64 -7.25 7.26 -4.08
CA ILE A 64 -7.33 6.62 -5.40
C ILE A 64 -6.58 7.49 -6.39
N THR A 65 -5.71 6.85 -7.18
CA THR A 65 -4.91 7.48 -8.23
C THR A 65 -5.19 6.84 -9.59
N CYS A 66 -5.21 7.68 -10.62
CA CYS A 66 -5.28 7.31 -12.03
C CYS A 66 -4.15 8.03 -12.80
N PRO A 67 -3.51 7.38 -13.79
CA PRO A 67 -2.48 8.01 -14.62
C PRO A 67 -3.10 9.15 -15.44
N LYS A 68 -2.83 10.38 -15.04
CA LYS A 68 -3.09 11.61 -15.81
C LYS A 68 -1.92 12.57 -15.61
N ASP A 69 -1.62 13.33 -16.64
CA ASP A 69 -0.49 14.27 -16.67
C ASP A 69 -0.68 15.46 -15.72
N HIS A 70 -1.93 15.72 -15.28
CA HIS A 70 -2.31 16.91 -14.54
C HIS A 70 -3.38 16.55 -13.50
N GLY A 71 -3.14 16.86 -12.23
CA GLY A 71 -4.11 16.74 -11.14
C GLY A 71 -3.49 16.99 -9.78
N ALA A 72 -4.23 17.68 -8.91
CA ALA A 72 -3.79 17.95 -7.55
C ALA A 72 -4.02 16.74 -6.63
N VAL A 73 -3.05 16.47 -5.74
CA VAL A 73 -3.28 15.58 -4.60
C VAL A 73 -4.49 16.10 -3.81
N PRO A 74 -5.40 15.24 -3.29
CA PRO A 74 -6.60 15.71 -2.61
C PRO A 74 -6.25 16.67 -1.48
N SER A 75 -7.06 17.70 -1.25
CA SER A 75 -6.79 18.64 -0.16
C SER A 75 -7.09 18.04 1.22
N PRO A 76 -6.61 18.66 2.31
CA PRO A 76 -6.99 18.25 3.66
C PRO A 76 -8.51 18.25 3.88
N ARG A 77 -9.20 19.22 3.27
CA ARG A 77 -10.67 19.31 3.31
C ARG A 77 -11.31 18.10 2.65
N ALA A 78 -10.87 17.71 1.45
CA ALA A 78 -11.40 16.54 0.77
C ALA A 78 -11.19 15.25 1.58
N ARG A 79 -10.03 15.09 2.23
CA ARG A 79 -9.74 13.93 3.09
C ARG A 79 -10.70 13.83 4.26
N VAL A 80 -10.82 14.90 5.06
CA VAL A 80 -11.78 14.95 6.17
C VAL A 80 -13.20 14.74 5.69
N ARG A 81 -13.58 15.40 4.59
CA ARG A 81 -14.93 15.28 4.03
C ARG A 81 -15.29 13.86 3.60
N SER A 82 -14.34 13.10 3.07
CA SER A 82 -14.56 11.68 2.77
C SER A 82 -14.99 10.92 4.02
N LEU A 83 -14.35 11.13 5.18
CA LEU A 83 -14.74 10.47 6.42
C LEU A 83 -16.09 10.98 6.95
N GLU A 84 -16.32 12.30 6.92
CA GLU A 84 -17.60 12.90 7.32
C GLU A 84 -18.79 12.33 6.56
N LEU A 85 -18.64 12.07 5.25
CA LEU A 85 -19.69 11.48 4.43
C LEU A 85 -20.08 10.07 4.87
N LEU A 86 -19.17 9.28 5.46
CA LEU A 86 -19.55 8.00 6.06
C LEU A 86 -20.33 8.19 7.36
N LEU A 87 -19.96 9.18 8.17
CA LEU A 87 -20.68 9.54 9.40
C LEU A 87 -22.11 10.00 9.05
N ASP A 88 -22.24 10.93 8.11
CA ASP A 88 -23.53 11.41 7.56
C ASP A 88 -24.36 10.26 6.98
N GLY A 89 -23.67 9.25 6.44
CA GLY A 89 -24.25 8.04 5.85
C GLY A 89 -24.71 6.97 6.85
N GLY A 90 -24.62 7.22 8.16
CA GLY A 90 -25.11 6.33 9.22
C GLY A 90 -24.04 5.53 9.97
N VAL A 91 -22.78 5.97 9.94
CA VAL A 91 -21.74 5.47 10.86
C VAL A 91 -21.76 6.32 12.13
N ASP A 92 -22.22 5.77 13.25
CA ASP A 92 -22.45 6.55 14.47
C ASP A 92 -21.17 7.17 15.07
N HIS A 93 -20.10 6.38 15.14
CA HIS A 93 -18.82 6.79 15.70
C HIS A 93 -17.67 6.02 15.05
N VAL A 94 -16.52 6.69 14.87
CA VAL A 94 -15.26 6.10 14.38
C VAL A 94 -14.28 6.06 15.54
N ALA A 95 -13.89 4.84 15.94
CA ALA A 95 -12.94 4.59 17.01
C ALA A 95 -11.48 4.79 16.56
N GLY A 96 -11.20 4.70 15.25
CA GLY A 96 -9.89 4.91 14.67
C GLY A 96 -9.87 4.77 13.15
N VAL A 97 -8.77 5.19 12.55
CA VAL A 97 -8.54 5.06 11.10
C VAL A 97 -7.34 4.17 10.82
N ILE A 98 -7.38 3.45 9.71
CA ILE A 98 -6.26 2.64 9.18
C ILE A 98 -5.95 3.06 7.75
N THR A 99 -4.74 2.74 7.29
CA THR A 99 -4.38 2.85 5.86
C THR A 99 -4.62 1.53 5.12
N SER A 100 -4.74 1.60 3.79
CA SER A 100 -4.89 0.43 2.93
C SER A 100 -3.64 -0.45 2.86
N GLU A 101 -2.45 0.14 2.87
CA GLU A 101 -1.22 -0.60 2.59
C GLU A 101 0.05 0.10 3.14
N CYS A 102 1.09 -0.68 3.41
CA CYS A 102 2.44 -0.16 3.68
C CYS A 102 3.21 0.08 2.38
N ALA A 103 2.83 1.11 1.64
CA ALA A 103 3.48 1.50 0.38
C ALA A 103 3.55 3.02 0.22
N ALA A 104 4.75 3.58 0.00
CA ALA A 104 4.98 4.97 -0.40
C ALA A 104 4.02 6.00 0.24
N HIS A 105 3.27 6.75 -0.57
CA HIS A 105 2.29 7.74 -0.11
C HIS A 105 1.11 7.12 0.66
N ALA A 106 0.74 5.88 0.33
CA ALA A 106 -0.48 5.26 0.85
C ALA A 106 -0.37 5.04 2.36
N VAL A 107 0.81 4.73 2.88
CA VAL A 107 1.03 4.49 4.32
C VAL A 107 0.70 5.71 5.21
N ILE A 108 0.61 6.90 4.61
CA ILE A 108 0.30 8.18 5.29
C ILE A 108 -1.21 8.50 5.22
N ASN A 109 -2.01 7.76 4.46
CA ASN A 109 -3.47 7.96 4.44
C ASN A 109 -4.05 7.82 5.86
N GLY A 110 -4.95 8.72 6.24
CA GLY A 110 -5.49 8.81 7.60
C GLY A 110 -4.75 9.78 8.52
N TRP A 111 -3.55 10.27 8.17
CA TRP A 111 -2.80 11.19 9.03
C TRP A 111 -3.46 12.56 9.14
N ILE A 112 -4.01 13.10 8.05
CA ILE A 112 -4.72 14.38 8.06
C ILE A 112 -6.00 14.26 8.86
N GLU A 113 -6.76 13.20 8.62
CA GLU A 113 -8.01 12.88 9.32
C GLU A 113 -7.76 12.73 10.83
N SER A 114 -6.69 12.00 11.20
CA SER A 114 -6.24 11.87 12.58
C SER A 114 -5.88 13.23 13.20
N ALA A 115 -5.06 14.03 12.50
CA ALA A 115 -4.61 15.33 13.00
C ALA A 115 -5.77 16.33 13.18
N MET A 116 -6.75 16.32 12.28
CA MET A 116 -7.87 17.27 12.30
C MET A 116 -9.02 16.85 13.21
N LEU A 117 -9.30 15.54 13.31
CA LEU A 117 -10.46 15.02 14.05
C LEU A 117 -10.09 14.39 15.40
N GLY A 118 -8.80 14.28 15.72
CA GLY A 118 -8.30 13.69 16.97
C GLY A 118 -8.44 12.16 17.03
N LEU A 119 -8.71 11.52 15.90
CA LEU A 119 -8.85 10.07 15.78
C LEU A 119 -7.47 9.39 15.84
N PRO A 120 -7.34 8.23 16.51
CA PRO A 120 -6.10 7.46 16.45
C PRO A 120 -5.92 6.85 15.06
N ILE A 121 -4.66 6.74 14.65
CA ILE A 121 -4.26 5.82 13.59
C ILE A 121 -4.01 4.48 14.25
N VAL A 122 -4.59 3.41 13.72
CA VAL A 122 -4.44 2.07 14.29
C VAL A 122 -3.40 1.30 13.49
N ASP A 123 -2.47 0.65 14.18
CA ASP A 123 -1.40 -0.19 13.60
C ASP A 123 -1.93 -1.53 13.12
N ALA A 124 -2.84 -1.49 12.15
CA ALA A 124 -3.39 -2.65 11.46
C ALA A 124 -3.89 -2.23 10.07
N PRO A 125 -2.98 -1.83 9.16
CA PRO A 125 -3.35 -1.51 7.79
C PRO A 125 -4.00 -2.73 7.12
N CYS A 126 -4.70 -2.53 6.00
CA CYS A 126 -5.31 -3.67 5.32
C CYS A 126 -4.25 -4.69 4.86
N ASP A 127 -3.08 -4.23 4.40
CA ASP A 127 -1.94 -5.09 4.07
C ASP A 127 -0.59 -4.46 4.47
N GLY A 128 0.38 -5.26 4.91
CA GLY A 128 1.73 -4.79 5.24
C GLY A 128 2.69 -4.65 4.06
N ARG A 129 2.19 -4.72 2.82
CA ARG A 129 2.92 -4.39 1.58
C ARG A 129 1.98 -3.74 0.57
N GLY A 130 2.54 -3.16 -0.50
CA GLY A 130 1.73 -2.59 -1.59
C GLY A 130 0.96 -3.64 -2.41
N HIS A 131 -0.25 -3.31 -2.84
CA HIS A 131 -1.13 -4.10 -3.69
C HIS A 131 -1.74 -3.28 -4.86
N PRO A 132 -2.11 -3.93 -5.97
CA PRO A 132 -2.66 -3.22 -7.13
C PRO A 132 -4.16 -2.91 -7.00
N LEU A 133 -4.93 -3.82 -6.40
CA LEU A 133 -6.40 -3.78 -6.42
C LEU A 133 -6.99 -3.41 -5.06
N ALA A 134 -8.04 -2.58 -5.07
CA ALA A 134 -8.72 -2.13 -3.86
C ALA A 134 -9.36 -3.29 -3.09
N GLU A 135 -9.81 -4.30 -3.81
CA GLU A 135 -10.41 -5.53 -3.32
C GLU A 135 -9.42 -6.34 -2.47
N MET A 136 -8.12 -6.28 -2.78
CA MET A 136 -7.08 -6.93 -1.97
C MET A 136 -6.99 -6.30 -0.58
N GLY A 137 -7.12 -4.97 -0.51
CA GLY A 137 -7.21 -4.22 0.74
C GLY A 137 -8.60 -4.22 1.40
N SER A 138 -9.47 -5.17 1.07
CA SER A 138 -10.83 -5.23 1.64
C SER A 138 -10.96 -6.17 2.84
N MET A 139 -9.87 -6.78 3.32
CA MET A 139 -9.89 -7.61 4.53
C MET A 139 -10.98 -8.71 4.50
N LYS A 140 -11.11 -9.41 3.36
CA LYS A 140 -12.10 -10.48 3.10
C LYS A 140 -13.57 -10.08 3.15
N LEU A 141 -13.88 -8.79 3.18
CA LEU A 141 -15.28 -8.33 3.22
C LEU A 141 -16.08 -8.78 1.99
N HIS A 142 -15.43 -9.05 0.86
CA HIS A 142 -16.09 -9.58 -0.34
C HIS A 142 -16.61 -11.02 -0.18
N LEU A 143 -16.10 -11.76 0.82
CA LEU A 143 -16.56 -13.12 1.14
C LEU A 143 -17.73 -13.15 2.12
N GLN A 144 -18.00 -12.03 2.79
CA GLN A 144 -19.09 -11.96 3.75
C GLN A 144 -20.43 -11.88 3.02
N GLU A 145 -21.26 -12.91 3.20
CA GLU A 145 -22.58 -12.98 2.57
C GLU A 145 -23.42 -11.74 2.93
N GLY A 146 -23.99 -11.11 1.91
CA GLY A 146 -24.82 -9.92 2.06
C GLY A 146 -24.06 -8.63 2.44
N TYR A 147 -22.72 -8.66 2.51
CA TYR A 147 -21.96 -7.44 2.78
C TYR A 147 -22.09 -6.44 1.64
N LEU A 148 -22.51 -5.22 1.98
CA LEU A 148 -22.53 -4.08 1.07
C LEU A 148 -21.50 -3.07 1.53
N SER A 149 -20.44 -2.92 0.75
CA SER A 149 -19.38 -1.95 1.00
C SER A 149 -19.96 -0.55 0.98
N ALA A 150 -19.62 0.25 1.98
CA ALA A 150 -19.85 1.69 2.00
C ALA A 150 -18.50 2.38 1.74
N GLN A 151 -18.42 3.14 0.64
CA GLN A 151 -17.23 3.90 0.28
C GLN A 151 -17.67 5.33 -0.04
N SER A 152 -17.06 6.28 0.64
CA SER A 152 -17.23 7.70 0.37
C SER A 152 -15.98 8.24 -0.31
N PHE A 153 -16.15 9.31 -1.06
CA PHE A 153 -15.05 9.99 -1.71
C PHE A 153 -15.30 11.49 -1.78
N ALA A 154 -14.22 12.25 -1.83
CA ALA A 154 -14.25 13.67 -2.15
C ALA A 154 -12.97 14.09 -2.87
N GLY A 155 -13.08 15.08 -3.73
CA GLY A 155 -11.95 15.69 -4.41
C GLY A 155 -12.34 16.98 -5.10
N GLU A 156 -11.32 17.79 -5.34
CA GLU A 156 -11.43 19.09 -6.00
C GLU A 156 -10.29 19.22 -7.00
N GLU A 157 -10.54 19.89 -8.12
CA GLU A 157 -9.48 20.28 -9.05
C GLU A 157 -9.26 21.79 -8.94
N PRO A 158 -8.16 22.24 -8.28
CA PRO A 158 -7.95 23.64 -7.97
C PRO A 158 -7.93 24.59 -9.17
N GLU A 159 -7.44 24.15 -10.33
CA GLU A 159 -7.34 25.00 -11.52
C GLU A 159 -8.70 25.24 -12.18
N SER A 160 -9.55 24.21 -12.25
CA SER A 160 -10.89 24.30 -12.86
C SER A 160 -11.98 24.72 -11.86
N GLY A 161 -11.72 24.57 -10.56
CA GLY A 161 -12.72 24.77 -9.50
C GLY A 161 -13.77 23.66 -9.44
N GLU A 162 -13.56 22.55 -10.14
CA GLU A 162 -14.46 21.40 -10.12
C GLU A 162 -14.41 20.71 -8.76
N TYR A 163 -15.56 20.18 -8.33
CA TYR A 163 -15.71 19.48 -7.06
C TYR A 163 -16.61 18.27 -7.24
N ILE A 164 -16.22 17.15 -6.65
CA ILE A 164 -17.09 15.98 -6.52
C ILE A 164 -17.00 15.41 -5.11
N GLU A 165 -18.14 14.98 -4.60
CA GLU A 165 -18.21 14.15 -3.41
C GLU A 165 -19.35 13.14 -3.54
N GLY A 166 -19.29 12.06 -2.79
CA GLY A 166 -20.39 11.10 -2.76
C GLY A 166 -20.14 9.92 -1.84
N VAL A 167 -21.23 9.19 -1.58
CA VAL A 167 -21.22 7.90 -0.90
C VAL A 167 -21.85 6.87 -1.82
N MET A 168 -21.16 5.75 -2.03
CA MET A 168 -21.64 4.63 -2.82
C MET A 168 -21.74 3.39 -1.94
N ARG A 169 -22.80 2.60 -2.18
CA ARG A 169 -23.05 1.33 -1.50
C ARG A 169 -23.24 0.21 -2.52
N GLY A 170 -22.59 -0.93 -2.33
CA GLY A 170 -22.68 -2.06 -3.24
C GLY A 170 -21.57 -3.09 -3.06
N ALA A 171 -21.40 -3.97 -4.06
CA ALA A 171 -20.25 -4.87 -4.10
C ALA A 171 -18.94 -4.07 -4.17
N ILE A 172 -17.91 -4.52 -3.46
CA ILE A 172 -16.64 -3.80 -3.30
C ILE A 172 -16.04 -3.43 -4.66
N SER A 173 -15.92 -4.40 -5.57
CA SER A 173 -15.32 -4.21 -6.89
C SER A 173 -16.09 -3.21 -7.75
N THR A 174 -17.43 -3.28 -7.73
CA THR A 174 -18.30 -2.35 -8.45
C THR A 174 -18.12 -0.93 -7.93
N VAL A 175 -18.18 -0.74 -6.62
CA VAL A 175 -18.05 0.58 -6.00
C VAL A 175 -16.66 1.16 -6.24
N SER A 176 -15.60 0.38 -6.00
CA SER A 176 -14.23 0.83 -6.20
C SER A 176 -13.93 1.16 -7.68
N SER A 177 -14.52 0.43 -8.63
CA SER A 177 -14.43 0.75 -10.06
C SER A 177 -15.10 2.08 -10.40
N MET A 178 -16.29 2.34 -9.86
CA MET A 178 -17.02 3.60 -10.08
C MET A 178 -16.28 4.81 -9.49
N ILE A 179 -15.73 4.67 -8.28
CA ILE A 179 -14.93 5.76 -7.67
C ILE A 179 -13.66 6.01 -8.49
N ARG A 180 -13.01 4.97 -9.02
CA ARG A 180 -11.86 5.13 -9.92
C ARG A 180 -12.22 5.88 -11.21
N GLN A 181 -13.40 5.62 -11.78
CA GLN A 181 -13.89 6.39 -12.93
C GLN A 181 -14.15 7.86 -12.57
N ASN A 182 -14.71 8.13 -11.38
CA ASN A 182 -14.85 9.50 -10.88
C ASN A 182 -13.50 10.19 -10.70
N ALA A 183 -12.51 9.49 -10.15
CA ALA A 183 -11.15 10.02 -10.01
C ALA A 183 -10.55 10.37 -11.37
N PHE A 184 -10.73 9.50 -12.37
CA PHE A 184 -10.31 9.79 -13.74
C PHE A 184 -10.95 11.08 -14.28
N SER A 185 -12.23 11.33 -13.99
CA SER A 185 -12.90 12.57 -14.39
C SER A 185 -12.36 13.81 -13.65
N MET A 186 -11.85 13.66 -12.43
CA MET A 186 -11.38 14.74 -11.54
C MET A 186 -9.85 14.92 -11.51
N GLY A 187 -9.19 14.89 -12.67
CA GLY A 187 -7.73 15.06 -12.71
C GLY A 187 -6.90 13.89 -12.16
N GLY A 188 -7.53 12.77 -11.79
CA GLY A 188 -6.86 11.53 -11.45
C GLY A 188 -6.71 11.23 -9.95
N TRP A 189 -7.26 12.06 -9.06
CA TRP A 189 -7.08 11.90 -7.61
C TRP A 189 -8.39 12.07 -6.83
N LEU A 190 -8.67 11.16 -5.90
CA LEU A 190 -9.74 11.30 -4.91
C LEU A 190 -9.30 10.80 -3.54
N ALA A 191 -9.71 11.52 -2.49
CA ALA A 191 -9.66 10.99 -1.13
C ALA A 191 -10.83 10.04 -0.92
N VAL A 192 -10.60 8.93 -0.23
CA VAL A 192 -11.59 7.87 0.01
C VAL A 192 -11.56 7.45 1.46
N ALA A 193 -12.73 7.38 2.08
CA ALA A 193 -12.94 6.66 3.32
C ALA A 193 -13.86 5.48 3.03
N ARG A 194 -13.51 4.28 3.48
CA ARG A 194 -14.24 3.07 3.08
C ARG A 194 -14.29 2.02 4.16
N ASN A 195 -15.27 1.13 3.98
CA ASN A 195 -15.41 -0.15 4.68
C ASN A 195 -15.36 0.02 6.21
N PRO A 196 -16.31 0.74 6.82
CA PRO A 196 -16.44 0.76 8.27
C PRO A 196 -16.66 -0.66 8.78
N VAL A 197 -15.80 -1.13 9.67
CA VAL A 197 -15.80 -2.48 10.25
C VAL A 197 -15.42 -2.45 11.73
N SER A 198 -15.66 -3.52 12.48
CA SER A 198 -15.22 -3.59 13.88
C SER A 198 -13.70 -3.71 14.00
N ALA A 199 -13.13 -3.23 15.10
CA ALA A 199 -11.70 -3.42 15.40
C ALA A 199 -11.32 -4.91 15.48
N GLU A 200 -12.22 -5.77 15.97
CA GLU A 200 -12.07 -7.22 15.93
C GLU A 200 -11.90 -7.76 14.50
N HIS A 201 -12.71 -7.28 13.53
CA HIS A 201 -12.55 -7.69 12.14
C HIS A 201 -11.19 -7.30 11.58
N VAL A 202 -10.73 -6.08 11.90
CA VAL A 202 -9.42 -5.56 11.47
C VAL A 202 -8.28 -6.36 12.11
N ARG A 203 -8.38 -6.71 13.39
CA ARG A 203 -7.41 -7.56 14.07
C ARG A 203 -7.26 -8.92 13.39
N ASP A 204 -8.38 -9.51 12.97
CA ASP A 204 -8.40 -10.86 12.40
C ASP A 204 -8.10 -10.92 10.89
N ASN A 205 -8.34 -9.82 10.16
CA ASN A 205 -8.27 -9.79 8.69
C ASN A 205 -7.39 -8.67 8.09
N GLY A 206 -6.92 -7.72 8.89
CA GLY A 206 -5.90 -6.74 8.49
C GLY A 206 -4.48 -7.27 8.74
N ALA A 207 -3.51 -6.36 8.82
CA ALA A 207 -2.11 -6.68 9.11
C ALA A 207 -1.60 -5.97 10.40
N PRO A 208 -2.08 -6.38 11.60
CA PRO A 208 -1.62 -5.80 12.86
C PRO A 208 -0.09 -5.75 13.00
N GLY A 209 0.43 -4.61 13.46
CA GLY A 209 1.87 -4.40 13.67
C GLY A 209 2.66 -3.98 12.41
N ALA A 210 2.03 -3.95 11.23
CA ALA A 210 2.74 -3.70 9.98
C ALA A 210 3.29 -2.26 9.86
N ILE A 211 2.63 -1.25 10.42
CA ILE A 211 3.15 0.13 10.42
C ILE A 211 4.40 0.19 11.30
N ARG A 212 4.36 -0.36 12.52
CA ARG A 212 5.54 -0.40 13.39
C ARG A 212 6.69 -1.17 12.75
N ARG A 213 6.43 -2.32 12.13
CA ARG A 213 7.46 -3.07 11.40
C ARG A 213 8.06 -2.26 10.25
N THR A 214 7.24 -1.48 9.55
CA THR A 214 7.70 -0.59 8.48
C THR A 214 8.60 0.53 9.02
N ILE A 215 8.24 1.13 10.16
CA ILE A 215 9.07 2.13 10.85
C ILE A 215 10.44 1.53 11.20
N LEU A 216 10.47 0.33 11.80
CA LEU A 216 11.71 -0.35 12.17
C LEU A 216 12.63 -0.63 10.97
N LEU A 217 12.04 -1.07 9.84
CA LEU A 217 12.79 -1.27 8.60
C LEU A 217 13.47 0.03 8.15
N GLY A 218 12.72 1.15 8.10
CA GLY A 218 13.29 2.42 7.68
C GLY A 218 14.28 3.02 8.68
N GLU A 219 14.08 2.82 9.98
CA GLU A 219 15.07 3.21 11.00
C GLU A 219 16.40 2.47 10.79
N ALA A 220 16.34 1.16 10.51
CA ALA A 220 17.50 0.35 10.23
C ALA A 220 18.22 0.83 8.95
N MET A 221 17.47 1.04 7.86
CA MET A 221 18.02 1.56 6.60
C MET A 221 18.69 2.93 6.78
N ARG A 222 18.03 3.85 7.51
CA ARG A 222 18.58 5.17 7.83
C ARG A 222 19.88 5.05 8.65
N GLY A 223 19.92 4.14 9.61
CA GLY A 223 21.13 3.86 10.42
C GLY A 223 22.30 3.25 9.63
N ALA A 224 22.03 2.63 8.48
CA ALA A 224 23.04 2.06 7.60
C ALA A 224 23.53 3.04 6.51
N THR A 225 22.84 4.18 6.30
CA THR A 225 23.08 5.09 5.18
C THR A 225 24.53 5.61 5.14
N ASP A 226 25.09 6.00 6.29
CA ASP A 226 26.47 6.52 6.38
C ASP A 226 27.56 5.47 6.06
N LYS A 227 27.19 4.18 6.04
CA LYS A 227 28.08 3.07 5.67
C LYS A 227 28.06 2.74 4.18
N GLY A 228 27.19 3.40 3.41
CA GLY A 228 27.06 3.23 1.96
C GLY A 228 25.94 2.27 1.55
N ALA A 229 25.68 2.24 0.23
CA ALA A 229 24.54 1.53 -0.36
C ALA A 229 24.51 0.03 -0.06
N GLU A 230 25.66 -0.64 -0.10
CA GLU A 230 25.75 -2.07 0.20
C GLU A 230 25.25 -2.38 1.61
N ALA A 231 25.62 -1.58 2.62
CA ALA A 231 25.15 -1.75 3.98
C ALA A 231 23.64 -1.52 4.13
N VAL A 232 23.06 -0.60 3.35
CA VAL A 232 21.60 -0.39 3.30
C VAL A 232 20.91 -1.61 2.69
N ILE A 233 21.45 -2.15 1.59
CA ILE A 233 20.91 -3.34 0.92
C ILE A 233 20.98 -4.56 1.86
N GLU A 234 22.12 -4.82 2.49
CA GLU A 234 22.30 -5.88 3.48
C GLU A 234 21.31 -5.74 4.65
N THR A 235 21.06 -4.50 5.10
CA THR A 235 20.04 -4.23 6.13
C THR A 235 18.64 -4.64 5.67
N VAL A 236 18.27 -4.35 4.42
CA VAL A 236 16.97 -4.79 3.87
C VAL A 236 16.90 -6.31 3.78
N GLU A 237 18.00 -6.95 3.36
CA GLU A 237 18.11 -8.42 3.30
C GLU A 237 17.90 -9.05 4.67
N GLU A 238 18.52 -8.52 5.72
CA GLU A 238 18.37 -9.01 7.09
C GLU A 238 16.95 -8.77 7.64
N GLN A 239 16.42 -7.55 7.55
CA GLN A 239 15.14 -7.18 8.15
C GLN A 239 13.93 -7.89 7.51
N LEU A 240 14.04 -8.24 6.22
CA LEU A 240 12.97 -8.91 5.48
C LEU A 240 13.25 -10.39 5.23
N LEU A 241 14.41 -10.90 5.64
CA LEU A 241 14.90 -12.22 5.24
C LEU A 241 14.87 -12.37 3.70
N ALA A 242 15.30 -11.30 3.03
CA ALA A 242 15.28 -11.21 1.58
C ALA A 242 16.51 -11.91 0.98
N ARG A 243 16.31 -12.52 -0.19
CA ARG A 243 17.39 -13.08 -0.99
C ARG A 243 17.75 -12.14 -2.13
N ARG A 244 19.04 -11.81 -2.27
CA ARG A 244 19.59 -11.21 -3.49
C ARG A 244 19.47 -12.18 -4.65
N VAL A 245 18.73 -11.80 -5.69
CA VAL A 245 18.56 -12.62 -6.89
C VAL A 245 19.43 -12.11 -8.04
N TYR A 246 19.61 -10.79 -8.13
CA TYR A 246 20.37 -10.14 -9.18
C TYR A 246 21.02 -8.86 -8.68
N GLN A 247 22.20 -8.53 -9.22
CA GLN A 247 22.85 -7.24 -9.08
C GLN A 247 23.57 -6.88 -10.38
N GLY A 248 23.31 -5.69 -10.92
CA GLY A 248 23.89 -5.23 -12.18
C GLY A 248 22.96 -4.27 -12.94
N PRO A 249 23.26 -3.98 -14.22
CA PRO A 249 22.49 -3.00 -14.99
C PRO A 249 21.14 -3.56 -15.44
N VAL A 250 20.15 -2.68 -15.55
CA VAL A 250 18.93 -2.92 -16.33
C VAL A 250 19.28 -2.89 -17.81
N GLN A 251 18.88 -3.91 -18.57
CA GLN A 251 19.20 -3.99 -20.00
C GLN A 251 18.15 -3.27 -20.85
N THR A 252 16.90 -3.66 -20.70
CA THR A 252 15.76 -3.11 -21.43
C THR A 252 14.53 -3.06 -20.53
N VAL A 253 13.60 -2.17 -20.86
CA VAL A 253 12.30 -2.06 -20.18
C VAL A 253 11.24 -1.82 -21.23
N ASP A 254 10.28 -2.73 -21.33
CA ASP A 254 9.11 -2.59 -22.18
C ASP A 254 7.94 -2.07 -21.34
N ARG A 255 7.34 -0.95 -21.75
CA ARG A 255 6.28 -0.27 -20.99
C ARG A 255 4.98 -0.24 -21.78
N PHE A 256 3.88 -0.42 -21.06
CA PHE A 256 2.53 -0.24 -21.56
C PHE A 256 1.59 0.19 -20.43
N THR A 257 0.37 0.58 -20.76
CA THR A 257 -0.67 0.87 -19.77
C THR A 257 -1.73 -0.21 -19.85
N ALA A 258 -1.96 -0.92 -18.74
CA ALA A 258 -3.04 -1.90 -18.63
C ALA A 258 -3.88 -1.63 -17.37
N GLY A 259 -5.21 -1.74 -17.50
CA GLY A 259 -6.14 -1.49 -16.38
C GLY A 259 -6.05 -0.06 -15.80
N GLY A 260 -5.53 0.90 -16.57
CA GLY A 260 -5.30 2.26 -16.09
C GLY A 260 -4.15 2.37 -15.08
N MET A 261 -3.12 1.53 -15.16
CA MET A 261 -1.89 1.67 -14.38
C MET A 261 -0.66 1.47 -15.28
N HIS A 262 0.49 1.96 -14.82
CA HIS A 262 1.77 1.72 -15.48
C HIS A 262 2.16 0.24 -15.34
N SER A 263 2.37 -0.40 -16.48
CA SER A 263 2.72 -1.81 -16.59
C SER A 263 3.97 -1.98 -17.45
N GLY A 264 4.61 -3.13 -17.31
CA GLY A 264 5.72 -3.46 -18.18
C GLY A 264 6.51 -4.67 -17.73
N THR A 265 7.61 -4.85 -18.44
CA THR A 265 8.59 -5.89 -18.16
C THR A 265 9.99 -5.28 -18.21
N ALA A 266 10.76 -5.43 -17.14
CA ALA A 266 12.17 -5.09 -17.08
C ALA A 266 13.02 -6.36 -17.24
N PHE A 267 14.12 -6.24 -17.99
CA PHE A 267 15.04 -7.35 -18.25
C PHE A 267 16.41 -7.07 -17.62
N PHE A 268 16.93 -8.06 -16.88
CA PHE A 268 18.23 -8.01 -16.23
C PHE A 268 19.02 -9.29 -16.54
N GLY A 269 19.82 -9.30 -17.60
CA GLY A 269 20.51 -10.52 -18.01
C GLY A 269 19.53 -11.63 -18.39
N GLU A 270 19.55 -12.74 -17.64
CA GLU A 270 18.66 -13.89 -17.82
C GLU A 270 17.30 -13.73 -17.09
N TYR A 271 17.11 -12.61 -16.40
CA TYR A 271 15.94 -12.35 -15.57
C TYR A 271 14.90 -11.47 -16.26
N GLU A 272 13.64 -11.80 -16.04
CA GLU A 272 12.48 -11.07 -16.52
C GLU A 272 11.59 -10.69 -15.32
N LEU A 273 11.35 -9.39 -15.15
CA LEU A 273 10.55 -8.84 -14.06
C LEU A 273 9.33 -8.10 -14.61
N SER A 274 8.15 -8.66 -14.40
CA SER A 274 6.90 -7.97 -14.75
C SER A 274 6.46 -7.03 -13.62
N PHE A 275 5.83 -5.93 -13.99
CA PHE A 275 5.21 -5.01 -13.05
C PHE A 275 3.87 -4.49 -13.54
N TRP A 276 2.98 -4.21 -12.58
CA TRP A 276 1.72 -3.51 -12.76
C TRP A 276 1.50 -2.65 -11.53
N LYS A 277 2.00 -1.40 -11.56
CA LYS A 277 2.25 -0.52 -10.40
C LYS A 277 3.26 -1.11 -9.39
N GLU A 278 3.07 -2.33 -8.93
CA GLU A 278 4.03 -3.12 -8.16
C GLU A 278 4.75 -4.16 -9.05
N TYR A 279 5.92 -4.62 -8.62
CA TYR A 279 6.63 -5.76 -9.18
C TYR A 279 5.86 -7.06 -8.86
N MET A 280 5.48 -7.78 -9.90
CA MET A 280 4.52 -8.89 -9.83
C MET A 280 5.16 -10.26 -9.96
N THR A 281 6.03 -10.45 -10.96
CA THR A 281 6.67 -11.75 -11.19
C THR A 281 8.14 -11.56 -11.53
N LEU A 282 8.99 -12.42 -10.98
CA LEU A 282 10.40 -12.52 -11.36
C LEU A 282 10.65 -13.92 -11.91
N GLU A 283 11.18 -14.01 -13.13
CA GLU A 283 11.49 -15.26 -13.82
C GLU A 283 12.95 -15.27 -14.24
N LYS A 284 13.55 -16.46 -14.30
CA LYS A 284 14.88 -16.69 -14.87
C LYS A 284 14.76 -17.75 -15.95
N GLU A 285 15.07 -17.42 -17.19
CA GLU A 285 14.98 -18.35 -18.34
C GLU A 285 13.61 -19.09 -18.39
N GLY A 286 12.51 -18.37 -18.14
CA GLY A 286 11.15 -18.92 -18.12
C GLY A 286 10.77 -19.72 -16.86
N ARG A 287 11.67 -19.87 -15.88
CA ARG A 287 11.38 -20.46 -14.57
C ARG A 287 11.01 -19.39 -13.56
N ARG A 288 9.83 -19.52 -12.94
CA ARG A 288 9.38 -18.63 -11.85
C ARG A 288 10.31 -18.69 -10.64
N ILE A 289 10.80 -17.52 -10.23
CA ILE A 289 11.61 -17.30 -9.03
C ILE A 289 10.78 -16.73 -7.89
N ALA A 290 9.92 -15.76 -8.19
CA ALA A 290 9.06 -15.11 -7.21
C ALA A 290 7.76 -14.62 -7.87
N THR A 291 6.66 -14.67 -7.13
CA THR A 291 5.36 -14.16 -7.60
C THR A 291 4.65 -13.44 -6.48
N PHE A 292 3.95 -12.36 -6.81
CA PHE A 292 3.03 -11.71 -5.89
C PHE A 292 2.08 -12.76 -5.27
N PRO A 293 1.81 -12.74 -3.94
CA PRO A 293 2.13 -11.69 -2.95
C PRO A 293 3.54 -11.68 -2.36
N ASP A 294 4.47 -12.54 -2.80
CA ASP A 294 5.88 -12.41 -2.39
C ASP A 294 6.37 -10.99 -2.77
N LEU A 295 7.21 -10.41 -1.93
CA LEU A 295 7.73 -9.07 -2.18
C LEU A 295 8.96 -9.18 -3.09
N ILE A 296 8.85 -8.55 -4.25
CA ILE A 296 9.98 -8.26 -5.13
C ILE A 296 10.28 -6.78 -4.97
N SER A 297 11.51 -6.43 -4.60
CA SER A 297 11.96 -5.05 -4.47
C SER A 297 13.19 -4.84 -5.33
N VAL A 298 13.18 -3.76 -6.09
CA VAL A 298 14.35 -3.30 -6.86
C VAL A 298 14.94 -2.12 -6.12
N LEU A 299 16.20 -2.22 -5.73
CA LEU A 299 16.96 -1.15 -5.08
C LEU A 299 18.02 -0.63 -6.06
N ASP A 300 18.28 0.67 -6.02
CA ASP A 300 19.41 1.26 -6.73
C ASP A 300 20.72 0.81 -6.08
N ALA A 301 21.62 0.19 -6.83
CA ALA A 301 22.83 -0.43 -6.28
C ALA A 301 23.84 0.59 -5.74
N ASN A 302 23.73 1.86 -6.15
CA ASN A 302 24.66 2.93 -5.75
C ASN A 302 24.19 3.70 -4.52
N THR A 303 22.89 3.60 -4.18
CA THR A 303 22.30 4.36 -3.06
C THR A 303 21.56 3.49 -2.05
N GLY A 304 21.14 2.28 -2.42
CA GLY A 304 20.26 1.41 -1.60
C GLY A 304 18.80 1.86 -1.57
N ALA A 305 18.43 2.92 -2.31
CA ALA A 305 17.07 3.43 -2.35
C ALA A 305 16.16 2.52 -3.20
N ALA A 306 14.91 2.33 -2.79
CA ALA A 306 13.95 1.58 -3.58
C ALA A 306 13.60 2.30 -4.90
N VAL A 307 13.55 1.56 -6.00
CA VAL A 307 13.28 2.07 -7.34
C VAL A 307 11.80 1.85 -7.67
N PRO A 308 11.04 2.92 -7.93
CA PRO A 308 9.68 2.81 -8.44
C PRO A 308 9.62 2.06 -9.78
N SER A 309 8.57 1.28 -10.00
CA SER A 309 8.42 0.47 -11.23
C SER A 309 8.33 1.33 -12.50
N ASP A 310 7.77 2.54 -12.40
CA ASP A 310 7.71 3.55 -13.46
C ASP A 310 9.04 4.29 -13.68
N ALA A 311 9.99 4.21 -12.74
CA ALA A 311 11.30 4.84 -12.82
C ALA A 311 12.43 3.89 -13.27
N VAL A 312 12.22 2.57 -13.27
CA VAL A 312 13.22 1.60 -13.75
C VAL A 312 13.63 1.91 -15.20
N ALA A 313 14.92 2.10 -15.46
CA ALA A 313 15.39 2.51 -16.78
C ALA A 313 16.65 1.73 -17.22
N PRO A 314 16.82 1.49 -18.54
CA PRO A 314 18.04 0.89 -19.08
C PRO A 314 19.32 1.60 -18.61
N GLY A 315 20.35 0.83 -18.25
CA GLY A 315 21.63 1.32 -17.77
C GLY A 315 21.67 1.65 -16.27
N GLN A 316 20.54 1.62 -15.56
CA GLN A 316 20.53 1.80 -14.11
C GLN A 316 21.13 0.57 -13.42
N GLU A 317 22.07 0.78 -12.50
CA GLU A 317 22.63 -0.30 -11.67
C GLU A 317 21.67 -0.60 -10.52
N VAL A 318 21.16 -1.84 -10.46
CA VAL A 318 20.13 -2.25 -9.51
C VAL A 318 20.49 -3.53 -8.77
N CYS A 319 19.87 -3.71 -7.61
CA CYS A 319 19.85 -4.94 -6.83
C CYS A 319 18.40 -5.42 -6.70
N VAL A 320 18.12 -6.67 -7.10
CA VAL A 320 16.78 -7.27 -7.02
C VAL A 320 16.72 -8.21 -5.83
N LEU A 321 15.86 -7.88 -4.88
CA LEU A 321 15.62 -8.65 -3.66
C LEU A 321 14.27 -9.34 -3.73
N VAL A 322 14.20 -10.56 -3.20
CA VAL A 322 12.96 -11.34 -3.07
C VAL A 322 12.76 -11.75 -1.62
N THR A 323 11.60 -11.42 -1.06
CA THR A 323 11.14 -11.86 0.25
C THR A 323 9.88 -12.70 0.12
N SER A 324 9.86 -13.87 0.76
CA SER A 324 8.64 -14.70 0.79
C SER A 324 7.53 -13.96 1.52
N ARG A 325 6.29 -14.06 1.01
CA ARG A 325 5.09 -13.54 1.68
C ARG A 325 4.92 -14.04 3.12
N ARG A 326 5.51 -15.21 3.46
CA ARG A 326 5.49 -15.80 4.81
C ARG A 326 6.28 -14.97 5.82
N ASN A 327 7.22 -14.17 5.33
CA ASN A 327 8.00 -13.26 6.16
C ASN A 327 7.33 -11.89 6.27
N LEU A 328 6.14 -11.66 5.69
CA LEU A 328 5.44 -10.38 5.66
C LEU A 328 4.18 -10.44 6.52
N LEU A 329 3.77 -9.30 7.07
CA LEU A 329 2.47 -9.16 7.74
C LEU A 329 1.45 -8.82 6.66
N LEU A 330 0.69 -9.80 6.19
CA LEU A 330 -0.30 -9.63 5.12
C LEU A 330 -1.72 -9.73 5.67
N GLY A 331 -2.62 -8.93 5.11
CA GLY A 331 -4.02 -9.03 5.42
C GLY A 331 -4.69 -10.22 4.75
N GLY A 332 -5.91 -10.47 5.17
CA GLY A 332 -6.71 -11.59 4.70
C GLY A 332 -7.00 -11.55 3.20
N GLY A 333 -7.07 -10.36 2.58
CA GLY A 333 -7.38 -10.26 1.14
C GLY A 333 -6.30 -10.88 0.25
N LEU A 334 -5.02 -10.80 0.63
CA LEU A 334 -3.94 -11.44 -0.14
C LEU A 334 -3.87 -12.97 0.01
N SER A 335 -4.70 -13.54 0.89
CA SER A 335 -4.88 -14.99 0.99
C SER A 335 -6.00 -15.55 0.10
N CYS A 336 -6.77 -14.67 -0.57
CA CYS A 336 -7.91 -15.04 -1.42
C CYS A 336 -7.47 -15.27 -2.88
N PRO A 337 -7.49 -16.51 -3.39
CA PRO A 337 -7.09 -16.81 -4.77
C PRO A 337 -7.89 -16.03 -5.83
N GLU A 338 -9.18 -15.84 -5.61
CA GLU A 338 -10.10 -15.14 -6.52
C GLU A 338 -9.75 -13.67 -6.71
N LEU A 339 -9.02 -13.06 -5.77
CA LEU A 339 -8.51 -11.69 -5.91
C LEU A 339 -7.22 -11.62 -6.72
N LEU A 340 -6.52 -12.75 -6.89
CA LEU A 340 -5.29 -12.86 -7.67
C LEU A 340 -5.56 -13.25 -9.13
N GLU A 341 -6.66 -13.96 -9.43
CA GLU A 341 -7.05 -14.34 -10.80
C GLU A 341 -7.09 -13.17 -11.80
N PRO A 342 -7.60 -11.96 -11.45
CA PRO A 342 -7.61 -10.84 -12.39
C PRO A 342 -6.20 -10.40 -12.80
N LEU A 343 -5.20 -10.58 -11.93
CA LEU A 343 -3.81 -10.25 -12.24
C LEU A 343 -3.28 -11.09 -13.39
N GLU A 344 -3.63 -12.37 -13.45
CA GLU A 344 -3.16 -13.28 -14.51
C GLU A 344 -3.64 -12.82 -15.88
N LYS A 345 -4.90 -12.37 -15.97
CA LYS A 345 -5.49 -11.85 -17.20
C LYS A 345 -4.84 -10.54 -17.66
N ILE A 346 -4.46 -9.68 -16.70
CA ILE A 346 -3.85 -8.38 -16.97
C ILE A 346 -2.38 -8.52 -17.38
N LEU A 347 -1.65 -9.41 -16.70
CA LEU A 347 -0.21 -9.63 -16.92
C LEU A 347 0.08 -10.64 -18.02
N GLY A 348 -0.88 -11.50 -18.37
CA GLY A 348 -0.67 -12.64 -19.25
C GLY A 348 0.27 -13.70 -18.65
N ARG A 349 0.33 -13.79 -17.30
CA ARG A 349 1.22 -14.70 -16.57
C ARG A 349 0.46 -15.43 -15.47
N GLU A 350 0.77 -16.72 -15.29
CA GLU A 350 0.23 -17.48 -14.18
C GLU A 350 0.79 -16.95 -12.85
N ILE A 351 -0.07 -16.80 -11.85
CA ILE A 351 0.25 -16.41 -10.48
C ILE A 351 -0.17 -17.53 -9.54
N LEU A 352 -1.42 -18.00 -9.65
CA LEU A 352 -2.02 -19.00 -8.77
C LEU A 352 -1.25 -20.32 -8.77
N ALA A 353 -0.81 -20.77 -9.95
CA ALA A 353 -0.03 -21.99 -10.12
C ALA A 353 1.30 -21.98 -9.34
N HIS A 354 1.79 -20.80 -8.94
CA HIS A 354 3.07 -20.60 -8.27
C HIS A 354 2.94 -20.26 -6.78
N LEU A 355 1.74 -20.28 -6.19
CA LEU A 355 1.54 -19.93 -4.78
C LEU A 355 1.79 -21.10 -3.81
N GLY A 356 1.98 -22.33 -4.33
CA GLY A 356 1.97 -23.56 -3.51
C GLY A 356 0.57 -23.85 -2.94
N GLU A 357 0.41 -24.97 -2.23
CA GLU A 357 -0.88 -25.26 -1.56
C GLU A 357 -1.25 -24.15 -0.56
N PRO A 358 -2.52 -23.73 -0.49
CA PRO A 358 -2.98 -22.76 0.50
C PRO A 358 -2.72 -23.33 1.89
N CYS A 359 -1.85 -22.66 2.65
CA CYS A 359 -1.52 -23.09 3.99
C CYS A 359 -2.74 -22.84 4.89
N SER A 360 -3.43 -23.92 5.27
CA SER A 360 -4.25 -23.93 6.49
C SER A 360 -3.38 -23.40 7.63
N ARG A 361 -3.83 -22.35 8.31
CA ARG A 361 -3.21 -21.72 9.49
C ARG A 361 -2.25 -22.65 10.24
N ALA A 362 -1.02 -22.17 10.49
CA ALA A 362 -0.12 -22.82 11.43
C ALA A 362 -0.81 -22.98 12.80
N PRO A 363 -0.56 -24.08 13.53
CA PRO A 363 -1.21 -24.36 14.80
C PRO A 363 -0.76 -23.35 15.86
N GLU A 364 -1.68 -23.02 16.77
CA GLU A 364 -1.43 -22.27 17.99
C GLU A 364 -0.27 -22.87 18.79
N GLY A 365 0.65 -22.00 19.24
CA GLY A 365 1.52 -22.26 20.38
C GLY A 365 2.91 -22.85 20.11
N ALA A 366 3.94 -22.01 20.29
CA ALA A 366 5.18 -22.35 20.99
C ALA A 366 5.89 -21.06 21.45
#